data_AF-A0A1Q6YZI0-F1
#
_entry.id   AF-A0A1Q6YZI0-F1
#
_cell.length_a   1.000
_cell.length_b   1.000
_cell.length_c   1.000
_cell.angle_alpha   90.00
_cell.angle_beta   90.00
_cell.angle_gamma   90.00
#
_symmetry.space_group_name_H-M   'P 1'
#
loop_
_entity.id
_entity.type
_entity.pdbx_description
1 polymer ?
#
loop_
_entity_poly.entity_id
_entity_poly.type
_entity_poly.pdbx_seq_one_letter_code
_entity_poly.pdbx_strand_id
1 'polypeptide(L)' 'MLPAAYPITATNFNYTPVVVLGTLLIITIWWFASARNWFRGPVIQGSEAELEAIEESVGETVHVEAGGAAGGQ' A
#
# COMPACT_ATOMS: atom_id res chain seq x y z
N MET A 1 -11.11 2.77 15.65
CA MET A 1 -12.39 3.43 15.99
C MET A 1 -12.20 4.25 17.25
N LEU A 2 -12.78 5.45 17.31
CA LEU A 2 -13.01 6.20 18.55
C LEU A 2 -14.50 5.97 18.89
N PRO A 3 -14.90 5.57 20.12
CA PRO A 3 -14.38 6.00 21.43
C PRO A 3 -13.72 4.88 22.25
N ALA A 4 -12.69 5.24 23.01
CA ALA A 4 -11.90 4.33 23.84
C ALA A 4 -12.23 4.56 25.33
N ALA A 5 -13.43 4.17 25.74
CA ALA A 5 -14.01 4.38 27.08
C ALA A 5 -14.13 5.85 27.55
N TYR A 6 -15.14 6.14 28.38
CA TYR A 6 -15.33 7.45 28.99
C TYR A 6 -15.09 7.40 30.50
N PRO A 7 -14.50 8.46 31.09
CA PRO A 7 -13.94 9.63 30.42
C PRO A 7 -12.65 9.29 29.63
N ILE A 8 -12.38 10.05 28.58
CA ILE A 8 -11.15 9.90 27.79
C ILE A 8 -9.99 10.51 28.56
N THR A 9 -8.90 9.76 28.68
CA THR A 9 -7.63 10.15 29.30
C THR A 9 -6.48 9.95 28.31
N ALA A 10 -5.30 10.49 28.64
CA ALA A 10 -4.09 10.20 27.85
C ALA A 10 -3.74 8.70 27.82
N THR A 11 -4.13 7.92 28.82
CA THR A 11 -3.81 6.48 28.87
C THR A 11 -4.76 5.62 28.03
N ASN A 12 -5.99 6.10 27.75
CA ASN A 12 -6.97 5.33 26.96
C ASN A 12 -7.22 5.89 25.56
N PHE A 13 -6.62 7.03 25.18
CA PHE A 13 -6.78 7.58 23.84
C PHE A 13 -6.19 6.67 22.75
N ASN A 14 -6.90 6.51 21.62
CA ASN A 14 -6.39 5.79 20.46
C ASN A 14 -5.39 6.67 19.68
N TYR A 15 -4.10 6.37 19.80
CA TYR A 15 -3.02 7.13 19.16
C TYR A 15 -2.77 6.78 17.68
N THR A 16 -3.45 5.77 17.11
CA THR A 16 -3.24 5.38 15.71
C THR A 16 -3.42 6.56 14.73
N PRO A 17 -4.47 7.40 14.81
CA PRO A 17 -4.62 8.53 13.90
C PRO A 17 -3.49 9.56 14.02
N VAL A 18 -2.99 9.80 15.24
CA VAL A 18 -1.89 10.74 15.49
C VAL A 18 -0.62 10.26 14.79
N VAL A 19 -0.29 8.98 14.95
CA VAL A 19 0.88 8.38 14.33
C VAL A 19 0.76 8.40 12.81
N VAL A 20 -0.40 8.00 12.26
CA VAL A 20 -0.64 8.01 10.80
C VAL A 20 -0.47 9.41 10.22
N LEU A 21 -1.08 10.44 10.84
CA LEU A 21 -0.94 11.82 10.37
C LEU A 21 0.50 12.32 10.49
N GLY A 22 1.20 12.01 11.58
CA GLY A 22 2.60 12.34 11.76
C GLY A 22 3.49 11.71 10.68
N THR A 23 3.28 10.43 10.37
CA THR A 23 4.02 9.73 9.31
C THR A 23 3.73 10.33 7.93
N LEU A 24 2.46 10.59 7.60
CA LEU A 24 2.10 11.22 6.33
C LEU A 24 2.73 12.61 6.19
N LEU A 25 2.77 13.40 7.27
CA LEU A 25 3.41 14.70 7.29
C LEU A 25 4.92 14.58 7.03
N ILE A 26 5.60 13.66 7.69
CA ILE A 26 7.04 13.42 7.49
C ILE A 26 7.33 13.00 6.05
N ILE A 27 6.56 12.06 5.50
CA ILE A 27 6.71 11.60 4.12
C ILE A 27 6.46 12.76 3.15
N THR A 28 5.43 13.57 3.39
CA THR A 28 5.10 14.74 2.56
C THR A 28 6.24 15.75 2.58
N ILE A 29 6.77 16.09 3.76
CA ILE A 29 7.90 17.02 3.90
C ILE A 29 9.13 16.47 3.15
N TRP A 30 9.46 15.21 3.37
CA TRP A 30 10.59 14.57 2.70
C TRP A 30 10.44 14.54 1.17
N TRP A 31 9.22 14.28 0.69
CA TRP A 31 8.89 14.32 -0.74
C TRP A 31 9.19 15.69 -1.35
N PHE A 32 8.69 16.77 -0.73
CA PHE A 32 8.86 18.12 -1.24
C PHE A 32 10.29 18.66 -1.10
N ALA A 33 10.96 18.33 0.01
CA ALA A 33 12.33 18.75 0.26
C ALA A 33 13.33 18.04 -0.67
N SER A 34 13.09 16.78 -1.00
CA SER A 34 14.12 15.92 -1.57
C SER A 34 13.61 15.01 -2.69
N ALA A 35 12.73 14.06 -2.35
CA ALA A 35 12.49 12.90 -3.21
C ALA A 35 11.98 13.28 -4.61
N ARG A 36 11.14 14.31 -4.70
CA ARG A 36 10.58 14.77 -5.98
C ARG A 36 11.63 15.25 -6.99
N ASN A 37 12.83 15.66 -6.54
CA ASN A 37 13.86 16.20 -7.42
C ASN A 37 14.68 15.09 -8.11
N TRP A 38 14.66 13.87 -7.59
CA TRP A 38 15.46 12.76 -8.10
C TRP A 38 14.66 11.51 -8.45
N PHE A 39 13.43 11.38 -7.95
CA PHE A 39 12.54 10.30 -8.34
C PHE A 39 11.97 10.57 -9.74
N ARG A 40 12.48 9.85 -10.74
CA ARG A 40 12.05 9.99 -12.15
C ARG A 40 10.93 9.03 -12.56
N GLY A 41 10.44 8.21 -11.64
CA GLY A 41 9.45 7.17 -11.92
C GLY A 41 10.07 5.91 -12.52
N PRO A 42 9.22 4.90 -12.83
CA PRO A 42 9.64 3.65 -13.45
C PRO A 42 10.19 3.88 -14.87
N VAL A 43 11.24 3.14 -15.23
CA VAL A 43 11.79 3.12 -16.60
C VAL A 43 11.26 1.89 -17.29
N ILE A 44 10.64 2.06 -18.47
CA ILE A 44 10.18 0.94 -19.30
C ILE A 44 11.38 0.06 -19.65
N GLN A 45 11.27 -1.23 -19.36
CA GLN A 45 12.29 -2.24 -19.66
C GLN A 45 11.78 -3.08 -20.85
N GLY A 46 12.52 -3.09 -21.95
CA GLY A 46 12.16 -3.85 -23.15
C GLY A 46 11.42 -3.04 -24.22
N SER A 47 11.29 -3.65 -25.39
CA SER A 47 10.49 -3.14 -26.50
C SER A 47 8.99 -3.44 -26.32
N GLU A 48 8.12 -2.69 -26.98
CA GLU A 48 6.66 -2.92 -26.94
C GLU A 48 6.29 -4.37 -27.26
N ALA A 49 6.92 -4.95 -28.28
CA ALA A 49 6.68 -6.34 -28.68
C ALA A 49 7.12 -7.36 -27.62
N GLU A 50 8.20 -7.07 -26.87
CA GLU A 50 8.62 -7.92 -25.76
C GLU A 50 7.68 -7.79 -24.56
N LEU A 51 7.13 -6.60 -24.31
CA LEU A 51 6.11 -6.36 -23.28
C LEU A 51 4.81 -7.09 -23.62
N GLU A 52 4.32 -6.97 -24.86
CA GLU A 52 3.14 -7.71 -25.34
C GLU A 52 3.35 -9.22 -25.25
N ALA A 53 4.53 -9.73 -25.63
CA ALA A 53 4.84 -11.14 -25.50
C ALA A 53 4.87 -11.61 -24.02
N ILE A 54 5.30 -10.75 -23.10
CA ILE A 54 5.24 -11.04 -21.66
C ILE A 54 3.78 -11.05 -21.18
N GLU A 55 2.98 -10.06 -21.54
CA GLU A 55 1.55 -10.00 -21.20
C GLU A 55 0.76 -11.19 -21.76
N GLU A 56 1.06 -11.60 -23.01
CA GLU A 56 0.51 -12.80 -23.63
C GLU A 56 0.97 -14.08 -22.90
N SER A 57 2.25 -14.17 -22.54
CA SER A 57 2.78 -15.33 -21.81
C SER A 57 2.32 -15.42 -20.35
N VAL A 58 1.98 -14.28 -19.74
CA VAL A 58 1.44 -14.18 -18.37
C VAL A 58 -0.07 -14.43 -18.34
N GLY A 59 -0.73 -14.42 -19.51
CA GLY A 59 -2.05 -15.02 -19.77
C GLY A 59 -3.02 -14.97 -18.60
N GLU A 60 -3.88 -13.97 -18.57
CA GLU A 60 -4.93 -13.81 -17.56
C GLU A 60 -5.73 -15.10 -17.33
N THR A 61 -5.38 -15.81 -16.26
CA THR A 61 -6.31 -16.45 -15.32
C THR A 61 -5.67 -16.42 -13.93
N VAL A 62 -5.72 -15.27 -13.25
CA VAL A 62 -5.84 -15.37 -11.79
C VAL A 62 -7.26 -15.89 -11.55
N HIS A 63 -7.42 -17.21 -11.61
CA HIS A 63 -8.51 -17.88 -10.94
C HIS A 63 -8.35 -17.55 -9.46
N VAL A 64 -8.97 -16.46 -9.00
CA VAL A 64 -9.27 -16.31 -7.60
C VAL A 64 -10.30 -17.40 -7.31
N GLU A 65 -9.84 -18.58 -6.91
CA GLU A 65 -10.67 -19.58 -6.25
C GLU A 65 -11.20 -18.94 -4.96
N ALA A 66 -12.30 -18.20 -5.08
CA ALA A 66 -13.19 -17.94 -3.97
C ALA A 66 -13.92 -19.26 -3.64
N GLY A 67 -13.22 -20.20 -3.01
CA GLY A 67 -13.81 -21.48 -2.65
C GLY A 67 -12.82 -22.50 -2.11
N GLY A 68 -12.51 -22.44 -0.82
CA GLY A 68 -11.77 -23.52 -0.17
C GLY A 68 -11.02 -23.14 1.08
N ALA A 69 -11.69 -22.50 2.04
CA ALA A 69 -11.22 -22.60 3.42
C ALA A 69 -11.21 -24.09 3.81
N ALA A 70 -10.00 -24.63 3.97
CA ALA A 70 -9.64 -25.76 4.83
C ALA A 70 -10.55 -27.01 4.82
N GLY A 71 -10.07 -28.09 4.20
CA GLY A 71 -10.44 -29.44 4.61
C GLY A 71 -9.78 -29.84 5.94
N GLY A 72 -10.44 -30.72 6.69
CA GLY A 72 -9.77 -31.67 7.58
C GLY A 72 -10.12 -31.59 9.07
N GLN A 73 -11.32 -32.06 9.44
CA GLN A 73 -11.51 -33.30 10.21
C GLN A 73 -12.71 -34.05 9.63
#